data_AF-A0A813GLR8-F1
#
_entry.id   AF-A0A813GLR8-F1
#
_cell.length_a   1.000
_cell.length_b   1.000
_cell.length_c   1.000
_cell.angle_alpha   90.00
_cell.angle_beta   90.00
_cell.angle_gamma   90.00
#
_symmetry.space_group_name_H-M   'P 1'
#
loop_
_entity.id
_entity.type
_entity.pdbx_description
1 polymer ?
#
loop_
_entity_poly.entity_id
_entity_poly.type
_entity_poly.pdbx_seq_one_letter_code
_entity_poly.pdbx_strand_id
1 'polypeptide(L)'
;MENRVLVEVRNDSEYTFVFDGEWLRSGEWKSDQSTQIEAKSLTVLELHSTNLVKGLACVLWWVDSEHVGVYLSIAVTNPRFGSPTFSAFAGPPPANLRDELDVAPRLTKDEQVAPEAAGGCAWVSPVLGNLTVVKLTIFPELPAYEPPKANPKVKKAPGQSPAEAQAGGSSSSSASPSSNGVTPAVPIDCTTLVATNSSK
;
A
#
# COMPACT_ATOMS: atom_id res chain seq x y z
N MET A 1 17.27 2.38 16.87
CA MET A 1 16.16 1.47 17.23
C MET A 1 15.52 1.00 15.93
N GLU A 2 15.28 -0.29 15.74
CA GLU A 2 14.68 -0.83 14.51
C GLU A 2 13.15 -0.58 14.52
N ASN A 3 12.52 -0.42 13.35
CA ASN A 3 11.07 -0.38 13.21
C ASN A 3 10.64 -1.55 12.31
N ARG A 4 9.83 -2.47 12.82
CA ARG A 4 9.51 -3.75 12.18
C ARG A 4 8.00 -3.94 12.07
N VAL A 5 7.60 -4.60 10.98
CA VAL A 5 6.25 -5.12 10.81
C VAL A 5 6.34 -6.60 10.46
N LEU A 6 5.62 -7.42 11.22
CA LEU A 6 5.38 -8.83 10.94
C LEU A 6 3.93 -8.98 10.49
N VAL A 7 3.72 -9.63 9.35
CA VAL A 7 2.38 -10.00 8.87
C VAL A 7 2.30 -11.52 8.83
N GLU A 8 1.52 -12.09 9.75
CA GLU A 8 1.15 -13.51 9.74
C GLU A 8 -0.04 -13.68 8.80
N VAL A 9 0.22 -14.20 7.59
CA VAL A 9 -0.80 -14.45 6.57
C VAL A 9 -1.27 -15.89 6.66
N ARG A 10 -2.47 -16.09 7.18
CA ARG A 10 -3.19 -17.36 7.13
C ARG A 10 -4.04 -17.38 5.87
N ASN A 11 -3.68 -18.23 4.92
CA ASN A 11 -4.44 -18.43 3.70
C ASN A 11 -5.39 -19.62 3.87
N ASP A 12 -6.65 -19.38 4.21
CA ASP A 12 -7.67 -20.43 4.28
C ASP A 12 -8.31 -20.71 2.89
N SER A 13 -7.88 -20.04 1.82
CA SER A 13 -8.38 -20.26 0.46
C SER A 13 -7.67 -21.42 -0.25
N GLU A 14 -8.20 -21.79 -1.43
CA GLU A 14 -7.55 -22.75 -2.36
C GLU A 14 -6.56 -22.06 -3.32
N TYR A 15 -6.45 -20.74 -3.26
CA TYR A 15 -5.60 -19.96 -4.15
C TYR A 15 -4.16 -19.91 -3.65
N THR A 16 -3.24 -19.88 -4.59
CA THR A 16 -1.80 -19.82 -4.34
C THR A 16 -1.26 -18.52 -4.91
N PHE A 17 -0.87 -17.62 -4.01
CA PHE A 17 -0.49 -16.27 -4.36
C PHE A 17 1.02 -16.17 -4.61
N VAL A 18 1.40 -15.90 -5.85
CA VAL A 18 2.78 -15.70 -6.29
C VAL A 18 3.11 -14.21 -6.24
N PHE A 19 4.26 -13.88 -5.67
CA PHE A 19 4.70 -12.49 -5.55
C PHE A 19 4.87 -11.86 -6.93
N ASP A 20 4.18 -10.76 -7.19
CA ASP A 20 4.20 -10.07 -8.49
C ASP A 20 4.95 -8.75 -8.40
N GLY A 21 4.81 -8.04 -7.28
CA GLY A 21 5.60 -6.82 -7.10
C GLY A 21 5.35 -6.07 -5.80
N GLU A 22 6.06 -4.97 -5.71
CA GLU A 22 6.00 -4.07 -4.58
C GLU A 22 6.19 -2.61 -4.96
N TRP A 23 5.78 -1.76 -4.04
CA TRP A 23 6.09 -0.36 -4.03
C TRP A 23 6.45 0.09 -2.61
N LEU A 24 7.76 0.19 -2.35
CA LEU A 24 8.31 0.64 -1.07
C LEU A 24 8.54 2.17 -1.11
N ARG A 25 7.74 2.93 -0.36
CA ARG A 25 7.98 4.37 -0.13
C ARG A 25 9.10 4.56 0.92
N SER A 26 9.18 3.66 1.90
CA SER A 26 10.30 3.55 2.84
C SER A 26 10.35 2.19 3.54
N GLY A 27 11.55 1.74 3.90
CA GLY A 27 11.82 0.43 4.50
C GLY A 27 12.26 -0.60 3.46
N GLU A 28 12.43 -1.84 3.89
CA GLU A 28 12.94 -2.96 3.09
C GLU A 28 12.44 -4.30 3.66
N TRP A 29 12.54 -5.37 2.85
CA TRP A 29 12.29 -6.73 3.31
C TRP A 29 13.36 -7.19 4.29
N LYS A 30 12.91 -7.97 5.28
CA LYS A 30 13.79 -8.75 6.15
C LYS A 30 13.71 -10.24 5.84
N SER A 31 12.51 -10.73 5.54
CA SER A 31 12.29 -12.09 5.03
C SER A 31 12.67 -12.19 3.56
N ASP A 32 12.62 -13.39 3.00
CA ASP A 32 12.77 -13.57 1.57
C ASP A 32 11.60 -12.88 0.82
N GLN A 33 11.95 -12.04 -0.16
CA GLN A 33 10.99 -11.29 -0.97
C GLN A 33 10.17 -12.20 -1.89
N SER A 34 10.74 -13.33 -2.33
CA SER A 34 10.07 -14.30 -3.20
C SER A 34 9.09 -15.23 -2.47
N THR A 35 8.62 -14.84 -1.29
CA THR A 35 7.72 -15.70 -0.50
C THR A 35 6.35 -15.81 -1.18
N GLN A 36 6.10 -17.00 -1.73
CA GLN A 36 4.79 -17.46 -2.19
C GLN A 36 3.90 -17.73 -0.97
N ILE A 37 2.62 -17.36 -1.06
CA ILE A 37 1.63 -17.66 -0.03
C ILE A 37 0.80 -18.84 -0.54
N GLU A 38 1.20 -20.05 -0.14
CA GLU A 38 0.56 -21.29 -0.55
C GLU A 38 -0.90 -21.36 -0.08
N ALA A 39 -1.73 -22.09 -0.82
CA ALA A 39 -3.08 -22.45 -0.39
C ALA A 39 -3.04 -23.20 0.95
N LYS A 40 -4.04 -22.97 1.81
CA LYS A 40 -4.19 -23.65 3.12
C LYS A 40 -2.96 -23.56 4.03
N SER A 41 -2.19 -22.47 3.94
CA SER A 41 -0.91 -22.32 4.63
C SER A 41 -0.90 -21.13 5.59
N LEU A 42 0.13 -21.10 6.45
CA LEU A 42 0.50 -19.94 7.24
C LEU A 42 1.86 -19.45 6.75
N THR A 43 1.91 -18.19 6.32
CA THR A 43 3.11 -17.52 5.83
C THR A 43 3.42 -16.32 6.72
N VAL A 44 4.69 -16.02 6.94
CA VAL A 44 5.11 -14.84 7.72
C VAL A 44 5.92 -13.92 6.83
N LEU A 45 5.42 -12.70 6.65
CA LEU A 45 6.11 -11.64 5.94
C LEU A 45 6.78 -10.73 6.97
N GLU A 46 8.04 -10.39 6.74
CA GLU A 46 8.76 -9.49 7.63
C GLU A 46 9.39 -8.32 6.88
N LEU A 47 9.00 -7.11 7.30
CA LEU A 47 9.48 -5.84 6.77
C LEU A 47 10.13 -5.04 7.90
N HIS A 48 11.19 -4.31 7.59
CA HIS A 48 11.80 -3.39 8.56
C HIS A 48 12.21 -2.06 7.96
N SER A 49 12.50 -1.10 8.83
CA SER A 49 13.19 0.13 8.50
C SER A 49 14.30 0.37 9.52
N THR A 50 15.53 0.44 9.00
CA THR A 50 16.73 0.82 9.76
C THR A 50 16.88 2.34 9.85
N ASN A 51 16.12 3.11 9.05
CA ASN A 51 16.17 4.55 9.07
C ASN A 51 15.62 5.11 10.39
N LEU A 52 16.36 6.01 11.02
CA LEU A 52 15.98 6.60 12.30
C LEU A 52 14.87 7.65 12.17
N VAL A 53 14.78 8.29 11.00
CA VAL A 53 13.82 9.36 10.71
C VAL A 53 12.59 8.82 10.00
N LYS A 54 12.79 7.91 9.03
CA LYS A 54 11.70 7.31 8.25
C LYS A 54 11.18 6.03 8.90
N GLY A 55 9.86 5.83 8.86
CA GLY A 55 9.23 4.57 9.23
C GLY A 55 9.27 3.52 8.12
N LEU A 56 8.31 2.60 8.15
CA LEU A 56 7.98 1.69 7.05
C LEU A 56 6.72 2.21 6.33
N ALA A 57 6.71 2.15 5.00
CA ALA A 57 5.53 2.48 4.20
C ALA A 57 5.63 1.77 2.84
N CYS A 58 4.72 0.85 2.56
CA CYS A 58 4.74 0.08 1.33
C CYS A 58 3.39 -0.49 0.92
N VAL A 59 3.29 -0.83 -0.37
CA VAL A 59 2.24 -1.66 -0.93
C VAL A 59 2.89 -2.89 -1.55
N LEU A 60 2.38 -4.07 -1.22
CA LEU A 60 2.84 -5.35 -1.71
C LEU A 60 1.68 -6.03 -2.42
N TRP A 61 1.94 -6.77 -3.51
CA TRP A 61 0.89 -7.53 -4.16
C TRP A 61 1.37 -8.86 -4.76
N TRP A 62 0.42 -9.78 -4.80
CA TRP A 62 0.57 -11.11 -5.34
C TRP A 62 -0.58 -11.40 -6.30
N VAL A 63 -0.34 -12.32 -7.23
CA VAL A 63 -1.32 -12.83 -8.19
C VAL A 63 -1.51 -14.32 -7.98
N ASP A 64 -2.73 -14.82 -8.16
CA ASP A 64 -2.92 -16.27 -8.23
C ASP A 64 -2.26 -16.84 -9.49
N SER A 65 -1.59 -17.98 -9.36
CA SER A 65 -0.87 -18.62 -10.46
C SER A 65 -1.79 -19.25 -11.51
N GLU A 66 -3.03 -19.60 -11.14
CA GLU A 66 -3.96 -20.34 -12.00
C GLU A 66 -5.14 -19.48 -12.47
N HIS A 67 -5.63 -18.59 -11.62
CA HIS A 67 -6.85 -17.80 -11.80
C HIS A 67 -6.52 -16.35 -12.11
N VAL A 68 -6.61 -16.01 -13.39
CA VAL A 68 -6.49 -14.63 -13.85
C VAL A 68 -7.58 -13.78 -13.21
N GLY A 69 -7.20 -12.77 -12.44
CA GLY A 69 -8.15 -11.83 -11.80
C GLY A 69 -8.23 -11.93 -10.28
N VAL A 70 -7.52 -12.88 -9.66
CA VAL A 70 -7.41 -12.99 -8.19
C VAL A 70 -6.06 -12.44 -7.73
N TYR A 71 -6.11 -11.39 -6.91
CA TYR A 71 -4.97 -10.65 -6.40
C TYR A 71 -5.04 -10.59 -4.88
N LEU A 72 -3.89 -10.60 -4.23
CA LEU A 72 -3.76 -10.16 -2.83
C LEU A 72 -2.98 -8.85 -2.85
N SER A 73 -3.52 -7.80 -2.24
CA SER A 73 -2.77 -6.57 -1.94
C SER A 73 -2.67 -6.34 -0.44
N ILE A 74 -1.53 -5.81 0.00
CA ILE A 74 -1.28 -5.40 1.38
C ILE A 74 -0.67 -4.01 1.35
N ALA A 75 -1.35 -3.06 1.96
CA ALA A 75 -0.87 -1.70 2.17
C ALA A 75 -0.58 -1.50 3.66
N VAL A 76 0.66 -1.13 3.99
CA VAL A 76 1.07 -0.95 5.39
C VAL A 76 1.91 0.29 5.58
N THR A 77 1.63 1.03 6.66
CA THR A 77 2.52 2.03 7.19
C THR A 77 2.80 1.74 8.66
N ASN A 78 4.06 1.88 9.07
CA ASN A 78 4.46 1.91 10.47
C ASN A 78 5.39 3.11 10.67
N PRO A 79 4.86 4.32 10.85
CA PRO A 79 5.68 5.52 11.02
C PRO A 79 6.41 5.48 12.36
N ARG A 80 7.55 6.19 12.48
CA ARG A 80 8.24 6.40 13.77
C ARG A 80 7.41 7.24 14.73
N PHE A 81 6.70 8.21 14.17
CA PHE A 81 5.85 9.14 14.87
C PHE A 81 4.47 9.09 14.24
N GLY A 82 3.47 8.68 15.00
CA GLY A 82 2.10 8.51 14.51
C GLY A 82 1.59 7.08 14.73
N SER A 83 0.41 6.83 14.20
CA SER A 83 -0.24 5.52 14.28
C SER A 83 0.07 4.72 13.01
N PRO A 84 0.36 3.41 13.13
CA PRO A 84 0.45 2.55 11.96
C PRO A 84 -0.91 2.43 11.26
N THR A 85 -0.88 2.22 9.96
CA THR A 85 -2.06 1.91 9.14
C THR A 85 -1.86 0.59 8.43
N PHE A 86 -2.97 -0.12 8.18
CA PHE A 86 -2.94 -1.39 7.49
C PHE A 86 -4.25 -1.61 6.74
N SER A 87 -4.13 -2.07 5.51
CA SER A 87 -5.24 -2.57 4.70
C SER A 87 -4.75 -3.79 3.94
N ALA A 88 -5.63 -4.76 3.75
CA ALA A 88 -5.40 -5.87 2.84
C ALA A 88 -6.66 -6.13 2.04
N PHE A 89 -6.51 -6.70 0.85
CA PHE A 89 -7.61 -7.04 -0.04
C PHE A 89 -7.28 -8.32 -0.80
N ALA A 90 -8.25 -9.24 -0.93
CA ALA A 90 -8.10 -10.47 -1.71
C ALA A 90 -9.23 -10.62 -2.73
N GLY A 91 -8.91 -10.48 -4.01
CA GLY A 91 -9.86 -10.63 -5.12
C GLY A 91 -9.50 -9.74 -6.31
N PRO A 92 -10.47 -9.00 -6.88
CA PRO A 92 -10.27 -8.04 -7.97
C PRO A 92 -9.11 -7.07 -7.72
N PRO A 93 -8.22 -6.80 -8.69
CA PRO A 93 -7.19 -5.80 -8.47
C PRO A 93 -7.85 -4.42 -8.28
N PRO A 94 -7.39 -3.62 -7.30
CA PRO A 94 -7.86 -2.26 -7.13
C PRO A 94 -7.46 -1.42 -8.36
N ALA A 95 -8.24 -0.37 -8.65
CA ALA A 95 -7.95 0.52 -9.78
C ALA A 95 -6.59 1.21 -9.65
N ASN A 96 -6.13 1.48 -8.42
CA ASN A 96 -4.83 2.05 -8.13
C ASN A 96 -4.29 1.54 -6.80
N LEU A 97 -3.31 0.63 -6.86
CA LEU A 97 -2.64 0.05 -5.68
C LEU A 97 -1.99 1.11 -4.78
N ARG A 98 -1.50 2.22 -5.34
CA ARG A 98 -0.80 3.24 -4.53
C ARG A 98 -1.73 4.00 -3.62
N ASP A 99 -2.96 4.23 -4.08
CA ASP A 99 -3.96 4.99 -3.33
C ASP A 99 -4.41 4.20 -2.08
N GLU A 100 -4.30 2.87 -2.09
CA GLU A 100 -4.59 2.01 -0.93
C GLU A 100 -3.76 2.40 0.30
N LEU A 101 -2.52 2.83 0.11
CA LEU A 101 -1.64 3.24 1.20
C LEU A 101 -2.14 4.50 1.91
N ASP A 102 -2.67 5.44 1.13
CA ASP A 102 -3.10 6.74 1.65
C ASP A 102 -4.53 6.67 2.25
N VAL A 103 -5.33 5.66 1.90
CA VAL A 103 -6.68 5.41 2.48
C VAL A 103 -6.71 4.31 3.54
N ALA A 104 -5.59 3.62 3.80
CA ALA A 104 -5.53 2.53 4.77
C ALA A 104 -5.97 2.99 6.17
N PRO A 105 -6.88 2.26 6.85
CA PRO A 105 -7.35 2.63 8.17
C PRO A 105 -6.22 2.55 9.20
N ARG A 106 -6.33 3.35 10.26
CA ARG A 106 -5.42 3.28 11.41
C ARG A 106 -5.61 1.95 12.12
N LEU A 107 -4.50 1.31 12.49
CA LEU A 107 -4.55 0.12 13.31
C LEU A 107 -4.88 0.49 14.76
N THR A 108 -5.87 -0.21 15.31
CA THR A 108 -6.16 -0.25 16.73
C THR A 108 -5.78 -1.62 17.27
N LYS A 109 -5.21 -1.65 18.48
CA LYS A 109 -4.79 -2.90 19.10
C LYS A 109 -6.01 -3.79 19.38
N ASP A 110 -5.93 -5.05 18.98
CA ASP A 110 -6.96 -6.08 19.18
C ASP A 110 -8.31 -5.78 18.51
N GLU A 111 -8.40 -4.76 17.65
CA GLU A 111 -9.59 -4.51 16.83
C GLU A 111 -9.55 -5.39 15.58
N GLN A 112 -10.61 -6.16 15.38
CA GLN A 112 -10.76 -7.03 14.22
C GLN A 112 -11.53 -6.31 13.11
N VAL A 113 -10.95 -6.24 11.92
CA VAL A 113 -11.63 -5.77 10.71
C VAL A 113 -12.33 -6.96 10.04
N ALA A 114 -13.61 -6.78 9.72
CA ALA A 114 -14.46 -7.84 9.15
C ALA A 114 -14.25 -8.00 7.63
N PRO A 115 -14.51 -9.21 7.08
CA PRO A 115 -14.30 -9.53 5.67
C PRO A 115 -14.97 -8.61 4.66
N GLU A 116 -16.16 -8.11 4.99
CA GLU A 116 -16.97 -7.29 4.09
C GLU A 116 -16.34 -5.92 3.83
N ALA A 117 -15.61 -5.39 4.82
CA ALA A 117 -14.89 -4.12 4.69
C ALA A 117 -13.54 -4.27 3.96
N ALA A 118 -13.08 -5.50 3.82
CA ALA A 118 -11.70 -5.87 3.50
C ALA A 118 -11.59 -6.77 2.26
N GLY A 119 -12.71 -6.95 1.54
CA GLY A 119 -12.77 -7.69 0.29
C GLY A 119 -12.14 -9.07 0.36
N GLY A 120 -12.69 -9.95 1.20
CA GLY A 120 -12.24 -11.35 1.29
C GLY A 120 -11.12 -11.63 2.30
N CYS A 121 -10.69 -10.61 3.04
CA CYS A 121 -9.68 -10.70 4.10
C CYS A 121 -10.22 -10.25 5.45
N ALA A 122 -9.71 -10.76 6.57
CA ALA A 122 -9.88 -10.13 7.88
C ALA A 122 -8.51 -9.98 8.54
N TRP A 123 -8.35 -8.98 9.40
CA TRP A 123 -7.12 -8.85 10.16
C TRP A 123 -7.34 -8.28 11.55
N VAL A 124 -6.37 -8.56 12.41
CA VAL A 124 -6.27 -8.03 13.77
C VAL A 124 -4.81 -7.74 14.10
N SER A 125 -4.56 -6.69 14.90
CA SER A 125 -3.20 -6.31 15.31
C SER A 125 -3.00 -6.49 16.82
N PRO A 126 -2.47 -7.63 17.29
CA PRO A 126 -2.23 -7.86 18.71
C PRO A 126 -1.09 -7.03 19.30
N VAL A 127 -0.17 -6.54 18.47
CA VAL A 127 1.00 -5.77 18.91
C VAL A 127 1.17 -4.56 18.01
N LEU A 128 1.32 -3.37 18.62
CA LEU A 128 1.58 -2.10 17.94
C LEU A 128 2.81 -1.42 18.56
N GLY A 129 3.57 -0.68 17.74
CA GLY A 129 4.72 0.13 18.17
C GLY A 129 5.93 -0.05 17.25
N ASN A 130 7.13 -0.10 17.83
CA ASN A 130 8.35 -0.38 17.06
C ASN A 130 8.37 -1.78 16.45
N LEU A 131 7.61 -2.72 17.04
CA LEU A 131 7.24 -3.98 16.44
C LEU A 131 5.73 -3.96 16.32
N THR A 132 5.23 -3.99 15.10
CA THR A 132 3.81 -4.17 14.82
C THR A 132 3.60 -5.58 14.26
N VAL A 133 2.63 -6.31 14.83
CA VAL A 133 2.26 -7.65 14.37
C VAL A 133 0.83 -7.59 13.88
N VAL A 134 0.62 -8.03 12.64
CA VAL A 134 -0.70 -8.12 12.01
C VAL A 134 -0.98 -9.59 11.70
N LYS A 135 -2.14 -10.08 12.12
CA LYS A 135 -2.64 -11.40 11.73
C LYS A 135 -3.68 -11.21 10.65
N LEU A 136 -3.35 -11.60 9.43
CA LEU A 136 -4.20 -11.53 8.24
C LEU A 136 -4.75 -12.92 7.93
N THR A 137 -6.06 -13.03 7.77
CA THR A 137 -6.75 -14.25 7.31
C THR A 137 -7.38 -13.99 5.96
N ILE A 138 -7.02 -14.78 4.95
CA ILE A 138 -7.64 -14.80 3.63
C ILE A 138 -8.72 -15.88 3.64
N PHE A 139 -9.97 -15.51 3.33
CA PHE A 139 -11.09 -16.45 3.38
C PHE A 139 -11.20 -17.29 2.09
N PRO A 140 -11.84 -18.47 2.15
CA PRO A 140 -12.05 -19.31 0.98
C PRO A 140 -12.90 -18.66 -0.12
N GLU A 141 -13.89 -17.87 0.27
CA GLU A 141 -14.83 -17.23 -0.63
C GLU A 141 -14.33 -15.83 -0.99
N LEU A 142 -13.60 -15.74 -2.11
CA LEU A 142 -13.15 -14.46 -2.65
C LEU A 142 -14.16 -13.90 -3.66
N PRO A 143 -14.42 -12.58 -3.66
CA PRO A 143 -15.29 -11.97 -4.65
C PRO A 143 -14.72 -12.18 -6.07
N ALA A 144 -15.57 -12.57 -7.01
CA ALA A 144 -15.15 -12.71 -8.41
C ALA A 144 -14.91 -11.34 -9.06
N TYR A 145 -13.90 -11.25 -9.91
CA TYR A 145 -13.71 -10.08 -10.77
C TYR A 145 -14.85 -9.94 -11.77
N GLU A 146 -15.67 -8.90 -11.59
CA GLU A 146 -16.57 -8.44 -12.64
C GLU A 146 -15.88 -7.31 -13.43
N PRO A 147 -15.51 -7.54 -14.71
CA PRO A 147 -15.02 -6.48 -15.56
C PRO A 147 -16.03 -5.32 -15.57
N PRO A 148 -15.58 -4.05 -15.57
CA PRO A 148 -16.48 -2.92 -15.71
C PRO A 148 -17.34 -3.11 -16.96
N LYS A 149 -18.63 -3.43 -16.77
CA LYS A 149 -19.58 -3.50 -17.88
C LYS A 149 -19.62 -2.09 -18.45
N ALA A 150 -19.19 -1.91 -19.69
CA ALA A 150 -19.20 -0.62 -20.34
C ALA A 150 -20.59 -0.01 -20.16
N ASN A 151 -20.69 1.05 -19.35
CA ASN A 151 -21.98 1.70 -19.13
C ASN A 151 -22.54 2.04 -20.51
N PRO A 152 -23.72 1.51 -20.90
CA PRO A 152 -24.29 1.83 -22.19
C PRO A 152 -24.39 3.34 -22.22
N LYS A 153 -23.62 3.97 -23.13
CA LYS A 153 -23.54 5.43 -23.26
C LYS A 153 -24.95 5.97 -23.14
N VAL A 154 -25.25 6.63 -22.02
CA VAL A 154 -26.52 7.33 -21.86
C VAL A 154 -26.57 8.28 -23.04
N LYS A 155 -27.42 7.97 -24.03
CA LYS A 155 -27.62 8.82 -25.19
C LYS A 155 -28.07 10.15 -24.61
N LYS A 156 -27.15 11.11 -24.50
CA LYS A 156 -27.48 12.50 -24.20
C LYS A 156 -28.55 12.88 -25.22
N ALA A 157 -29.77 13.12 -24.73
CA ALA A 157 -30.85 13.59 -25.56
C ALA A 157 -30.36 14.86 -26.27
N PRO A 158 -30.39 14.91 -27.62
CA PRO A 158 -30.00 16.09 -28.35
C PRO A 158 -31.09 17.15 -28.15
N GLY A 159 -30.77 18.24 -27.44
CA GLY A 159 -31.63 19.42 -27.45
C GLY A 159 -31.73 20.15 -26.12
N GLN A 160 -30.67 20.80 -25.67
CA GLN A 160 -30.80 22.07 -24.96
C GLN A 160 -29.52 22.89 -25.16
N SER A 161 -29.66 23.86 -26.07
CA SER A 161 -28.65 24.88 -26.36
C SER A 161 -28.47 25.77 -25.12
N PRO A 162 -27.25 26.00 -24.61
CA PRO A 162 -27.03 27.00 -23.57
C PRO A 162 -27.13 28.39 -24.22
N ALA A 163 -28.06 29.21 -23.72
CA ALA A 163 -28.14 30.62 -24.06
C ALA A 163 -26.97 31.40 -23.44
N GLU A 164 -26.35 32.23 -24.27
CA GLU A 164 -25.37 33.26 -23.91
C GLU A 164 -25.89 34.26 -22.86
N ALA A 165 -24.96 34.73 -22.02
CA ALA A 165 -24.88 35.99 -21.26
C ALA A 165 -24.45 35.70 -19.81
N GLN A 166 -23.47 36.35 -19.19
CA GLN A 166 -23.03 37.73 -19.35
C GLN A 166 -21.62 37.90 -18.76
N ALA A 167 -20.83 38.75 -19.40
CA ALA A 167 -19.54 39.23 -18.92
C ALA A 167 -19.69 40.31 -17.85
N GLY A 168 -18.71 40.40 -16.94
CA GLY A 168 -18.39 41.63 -16.21
C GLY A 168 -18.03 41.44 -14.75
N GLY A 169 -16.80 41.81 -14.37
CA GLY A 169 -16.45 41.97 -12.96
C GLY A 169 -14.97 41.91 -12.63
N SER A 170 -14.20 42.90 -13.08
CA SER A 170 -12.86 43.21 -12.59
C SER A 170 -12.85 43.56 -11.10
N SER A 171 -11.87 43.06 -10.34
CA SER A 171 -11.06 43.93 -9.45
C SER A 171 -9.87 43.18 -8.84
N SER A 172 -8.72 43.81 -9.05
CA SER A 172 -7.40 43.59 -8.48
C SER A 172 -7.32 43.68 -6.95
N SER A 173 -6.40 42.91 -6.36
CA SER A 173 -5.50 43.47 -5.33
C SER A 173 -4.25 42.61 -5.15
N SER A 174 -3.13 43.29 -5.38
CA SER A 174 -1.73 42.99 -5.12
C SER A 174 -1.37 42.79 -3.64
N ALA A 175 -0.45 41.86 -3.34
CA ALA A 175 0.66 42.09 -2.42
C ALA A 175 1.73 40.99 -2.57
N SER A 176 2.98 41.41 -2.80
CA SER A 176 4.21 40.61 -2.87
C SER A 176 4.91 40.61 -1.48
N PRO A 177 6.23 40.36 -1.33
CA PRO A 177 6.97 39.09 -1.36
C PRO A 177 7.84 38.88 -0.09
N SER A 178 8.39 37.68 0.15
CA SER A 178 9.58 37.44 1.01
C SER A 178 9.89 35.94 1.06
N SER A 179 11.12 35.44 1.17
CA SER A 179 12.47 35.91 0.84
C SER A 179 13.37 34.69 1.05
N ASN A 180 14.25 34.43 0.08
CA ASN A 180 15.56 33.77 0.15
C ASN A 180 15.93 32.94 1.40
N GLY A 181 16.16 31.65 1.16
CA GLY A 181 16.96 30.78 2.02
C GLY A 181 17.69 29.73 1.18
N VAL A 182 18.67 30.18 0.39
CA VAL A 182 19.60 29.29 -0.34
C VAL A 182 20.63 28.80 0.66
N THR A 183 20.60 27.50 0.98
CA THR A 183 21.67 26.82 1.72
C THR A 183 22.56 26.09 0.71
N PRO A 184 23.89 26.31 0.69
CA PRO A 184 24.78 25.60 -0.21
C PRO A 184 24.91 24.12 0.17
N ALA A 185 24.92 23.27 -0.87
CA ALA A 185 25.17 21.85 -0.79
C ALA A 185 26.63 21.59 -0.33
N VAL A 186 26.78 20.71 0.67
CA VAL A 186 28.07 20.13 1.05
C VAL A 186 28.34 18.94 0.11
N PRO A 187 29.51 18.87 -0.55
CA PRO A 187 29.90 17.70 -1.33
C PRO A 187 30.16 16.52 -0.38
N ILE A 188 29.42 15.42 -0.58
CA ILE A 188 29.72 14.14 0.06
C ILE A 188 30.77 13.45 -0.79
N ASP A 189 31.95 13.32 -0.21
CA ASP A 189 33.08 12.59 -0.76
C ASP A 189 32.75 11.09 -0.77
N CYS A 190 32.61 10.53 -1.97
CA CYS A 190 32.31 9.12 -2.18
C CYS A 190 33.62 8.33 -2.23
N THR A 191 34.27 8.19 -1.08
CA THR A 191 35.45 7.35 -0.95
C THR A 191 35.05 5.88 -0.93
N THR A 192 35.20 5.28 -2.10
CA THR A 192 35.31 3.86 -2.41
C THR A 192 36.08 3.08 -1.33
N LEU A 193 35.46 2.07 -0.73
CA LEU A 193 36.15 1.00 -0.02
C LEU A 193 35.72 -0.35 -0.62
N VAL A 194 36.54 -0.81 -1.55
CA VAL A 194 36.60 -2.20 -2.02
C VAL A 194 37.20 -3.03 -0.89
N ALA A 195 36.46 -4.01 -0.38
CA ALA A 195 37.01 -5.09 0.42
C ALA A 195 36.61 -6.42 -0.20
N THR A 196 37.52 -6.94 -1.02
CA THR A 196 37.61 -8.34 -1.42
C THR A 196 38.02 -9.20 -0.22
N ASN A 197 37.31 -10.31 0.03
CA ASN A 197 37.82 -11.52 0.71
C ASN A 197 36.89 -12.67 0.26
N SER A 198 37.22 -13.49 -0.73
CA SER A 198 38.21 -14.60 -0.72
C SER A 198 38.08 -15.55 0.48
N SER A 199 37.36 -16.64 0.21
CA SER A 199 37.68 -18.04 0.55
C SER A 199 37.94 -18.44 2.00
N LYS A 200 37.06 -19.30 2.53
CA LYS A 200 37.36 -20.72 2.72
C LYS A 200 36.06 -21.53 2.83
#